data_AF-A0A4C1X511-F1
#
_entry.id   AF-A0A4C1X511-F1
#
_cell.length_a   1.000
_cell.length_b   1.000
_cell.length_c   1.000
_cell.angle_alpha   90.00
_cell.angle_beta   90.00
_cell.angle_gamma   90.00
#
_symmetry.space_group_name_H-M   'P 1'
#
loop_
_entity.id
_entity.type
_entity.pdbx_description
1 polymer ?
#
loop_
_entity_poly.entity_id
_entity_poly.type
_entity_poly.pdbx_seq_one_letter_code
_entity_poly.pdbx_strand_id
1 'polypeptide(L)'
;MTSSCAAALNCLYNIEHRILKESEFKIVYSEQIQRLFEKNYAEPIKEEDEIRDRAWYLAHFAVQNPHKPGKYRIVFDAAGTTGGTSFDDQLYEEPDLLRPLNGILFRFREKRIAVFTAIEEMYLRVKIQAEDQFALMFLWLDGDWSKPPKKYKMTSLIFGTNCSPFLSYSVRDKNAI
;
A
#
# COMPACT_ATOMS: atom_id res chain seq x y z
N MET A 1 15.03 -17.18 6.05
CA MET A 1 14.01 -16.10 6.10
C MET A 1 14.74 -14.78 6.05
N THR A 2 14.35 -13.86 5.16
CA THR A 2 14.94 -12.51 5.10
C THR A 2 14.56 -11.71 6.36
N SER A 3 15.36 -10.69 6.71
CA SER A 3 15.09 -9.79 7.84
C SER A 3 13.71 -9.12 7.73
N SER A 4 13.32 -8.72 6.52
CA SER A 4 12.01 -8.12 6.23
C SER A 4 10.85 -9.08 6.48
N CYS A 5 11.00 -10.37 6.14
CA CYS A 5 9.97 -11.38 6.35
C CYS A 5 9.68 -11.61 7.83
N ALA A 6 10.72 -11.64 8.67
CA ALA A 6 10.57 -11.80 10.11
C ALA A 6 9.87 -10.57 10.73
N ALA A 7 10.21 -9.36 10.27
CA ALA A 7 9.57 -8.13 10.72
C ALA A 7 8.09 -8.07 10.33
N ALA A 8 7.76 -8.39 9.07
CA ALA A 8 6.38 -8.45 8.58
C ALA A 8 5.55 -9.48 9.36
N LEU A 9 6.14 -10.64 9.68
CA LEU A 9 5.48 -11.68 10.47
C LEU A 9 5.17 -11.22 11.90
N ASN A 10 6.12 -10.57 12.57
CA ASN A 10 5.91 -10.00 13.91
C ASN A 10 4.81 -8.93 13.90
N CYS A 11 4.77 -8.08 12.87
CA CYS A 11 3.70 -7.10 12.70
C CYS A 11 2.33 -7.78 12.55
N LEU A 12 2.27 -8.83 11.72
CA LEU A 12 1.04 -9.60 11.52
C LEU A 12 0.53 -10.24 12.81
N TYR A 13 1.41 -10.79 13.66
CA TYR A 13 1.00 -11.34 14.96
C TYR A 13 0.43 -10.28 15.90
N ASN A 14 0.95 -9.06 15.88
CA ASN A 14 0.37 -7.96 16.65
C ASN A 14 -1.03 -7.59 16.15
N ILE A 15 -1.24 -7.61 14.83
CA ILE A 15 -2.53 -7.37 14.20
C ILE A 15 -3.52 -8.48 14.53
N GLU A 16 -3.09 -9.74 14.44
CA GLU A 16 -3.86 -10.91 14.86
C GLU A 16 -4.36 -10.73 16.30
N HIS A 17 -3.45 -10.38 17.21
CA HIS A 17 -3.78 -10.24 18.61
C HIS A 17 -4.84 -9.16 18.87
N ARG A 18 -4.86 -8.12 18.03
CA ARG A 18 -5.88 -7.07 18.05
C ARG A 18 -7.19 -7.52 17.40
N ILE A 19 -7.12 -8.18 16.25
CA ILE A 19 -8.26 -8.76 15.52
C ILE A 19 -9.04 -9.76 16.38
N LEU A 20 -8.34 -10.57 17.19
CA LEU A 20 -8.97 -11.53 18.11
C LEU A 20 -9.71 -10.84 19.27
N LYS A 21 -9.32 -9.62 19.64
CA LYS A 21 -9.94 -8.85 20.73
C LYS A 21 -11.07 -7.94 20.24
N GLU A 22 -10.94 -7.38 19.04
CA GLU A 22 -11.84 -6.35 18.50
C GLU A 22 -12.59 -6.88 17.26
N SER A 23 -13.85 -7.31 17.45
CA SER A 23 -14.68 -7.88 16.37
C SER A 23 -14.95 -6.90 15.22
N GLU A 24 -15.18 -5.62 15.53
CA GLU A 24 -15.37 -4.58 14.51
C GLU A 24 -14.09 -4.36 13.70
N PHE A 25 -12.94 -4.30 14.37
CA PHE A 25 -11.64 -4.16 13.71
C PHE A 25 -11.37 -5.34 12.78
N LYS A 26 -11.67 -6.58 13.22
CA LYS A 26 -11.58 -7.78 12.38
C LYS A 26 -12.36 -7.64 11.08
N ILE A 27 -13.62 -7.25 11.16
CA ILE A 27 -14.50 -7.11 9.99
C ILE A 27 -13.89 -6.09 9.02
N VAL A 28 -13.61 -4.88 9.51
CA VAL A 28 -13.10 -3.80 8.65
C VAL A 28 -11.74 -4.16 8.05
N TYR A 29 -10.85 -4.78 8.82
CA TYR A 29 -9.52 -5.15 8.33
C TYR A 29 -9.60 -6.23 7.24
N SER A 30 -10.35 -7.31 7.50
CA SER A 30 -10.54 -8.40 6.54
C SER A 30 -11.22 -7.91 5.26
N GLU A 31 -12.22 -7.04 5.35
CA GLU A 31 -12.87 -6.42 4.19
C GLU A 31 -11.89 -5.58 3.36
N GLN A 32 -11.00 -4.83 4.00
CA GLN A 32 -10.00 -4.01 3.28
C GLN A 32 -8.99 -4.88 2.55
N ILE A 33 -8.48 -5.95 3.17
CA ILE A 33 -7.59 -6.90 2.48
C ILE A 33 -8.33 -7.60 1.34
N GLN A 34 -9.56 -8.07 1.57
CA GLN A 34 -10.36 -8.75 0.56
C GLN A 34 -10.60 -7.85 -0.66
N ARG A 35 -10.86 -6.56 -0.47
CA ARG A 35 -10.99 -5.58 -1.55
C ARG A 35 -9.74 -5.45 -2.41
N LEU A 36 -8.54 -5.62 -1.84
CA LEU A 36 -7.31 -5.63 -2.64
C LEU A 36 -7.30 -6.80 -3.63
N PHE A 37 -7.80 -7.97 -3.22
CA PHE A 37 -7.90 -9.13 -4.10
C PHE A 37 -9.03 -8.98 -5.13
N GLU A 38 -10.22 -8.55 -4.71
CA GLU A 38 -11.37 -8.36 -5.61
C GLU A 38 -11.09 -7.35 -6.73
N LYS A 39 -10.33 -6.29 -6.43
CA LYS A 39 -9.93 -5.27 -7.40
C LYS A 39 -8.66 -5.62 -8.17
N ASN A 40 -8.12 -6.82 -7.97
CA ASN A 40 -6.86 -7.28 -8.56
C ASN A 40 -5.68 -6.33 -8.25
N TYR A 41 -5.64 -5.72 -7.06
CA TYR A 41 -4.51 -4.90 -6.59
C TYR A 41 -3.45 -5.73 -5.88
N ALA A 42 -3.81 -6.92 -5.43
CA ALA A 42 -2.92 -7.92 -4.84
C ALA A 42 -3.31 -9.31 -5.34
N GLU A 43 -2.35 -10.23 -5.34
CA GLU A 43 -2.57 -11.63 -5.70
C GLU A 43 -1.74 -12.58 -4.82
N PRO A 44 -2.21 -13.82 -4.59
CA PRO A 44 -1.40 -14.82 -3.91
C PRO A 44 -0.19 -15.20 -4.76
N ILE A 45 0.92 -15.47 -4.08
CA ILE A 45 2.12 -16.02 -4.73
C ILE A 45 1.87 -17.50 -5.01
N LYS A 46 2.12 -17.93 -6.25
CA LYS A 46 1.94 -19.33 -6.68
C LYS A 46 3.14 -20.16 -6.25
N GLU A 47 2.96 -21.47 -6.09
CA GLU A 47 4.09 -22.37 -5.76
C GLU A 47 5.17 -22.41 -6.85
N GLU A 48 4.76 -22.16 -8.09
CA GLU A 48 5.62 -22.05 -9.27
C GLU A 48 6.38 -20.72 -9.37
N ASP A 49 6.01 -19.72 -8.57
CA ASP A 49 6.67 -18.41 -8.58
C ASP A 49 8.05 -18.52 -7.92
N GLU A 50 9.10 -18.43 -8.74
CA GLU A 50 10.45 -18.22 -8.21
C GLU A 50 10.56 -16.81 -7.63
N ILE A 51 10.65 -16.72 -6.30
CA ILE A 51 10.87 -15.46 -5.60
C ILE A 51 12.18 -14.85 -6.12
N ARG A 52 12.06 -13.72 -6.82
CA ARG A 52 13.18 -13.03 -7.47
C ARG A 52 14.13 -12.38 -6.45
N ASP A 53 15.34 -12.06 -6.91
CA ASP A 53 16.42 -11.46 -6.09
C ASP A 53 16.01 -10.15 -5.38
N ARG A 54 15.01 -9.42 -5.89
CA ARG A 54 14.53 -8.15 -5.34
C ARG A 54 13.29 -8.31 -4.45
N ALA A 55 13.21 -9.40 -3.70
CA ALA A 55 12.05 -9.68 -2.86
C ALA A 55 12.08 -8.91 -1.54
N TRP A 56 10.98 -8.22 -1.22
CA TRP A 56 10.81 -7.52 0.05
C TRP A 56 9.43 -7.78 0.65
N TYR A 57 9.39 -7.98 1.96
CA TYR A 57 8.15 -8.21 2.71
C TYR A 57 7.81 -6.94 3.48
N LEU A 58 6.71 -6.31 3.10
CA LEU A 58 6.17 -5.14 3.76
C LEU A 58 5.33 -5.57 4.95
N ALA A 59 5.63 -5.00 6.11
CA ALA A 59 4.66 -4.97 7.19
C ALA A 59 3.45 -4.13 6.74
N HIS A 60 2.28 -4.45 7.25
CA HIS A 60 1.09 -3.65 6.99
C HIS A 60 0.33 -3.44 8.28
N PHE A 61 -0.35 -2.31 8.43
CA PHE A 61 -1.13 -2.00 9.63
C PHE A 61 -2.30 -1.09 9.28
N ALA A 62 -3.29 -1.02 10.17
CA ALA A 62 -4.45 -0.17 9.98
C ALA A 62 -4.28 1.16 10.70
N VAL A 63 -4.47 2.26 9.97
CA VAL A 63 -4.52 3.62 10.51
C VAL A 63 -5.96 4.08 10.54
N GLN A 64 -6.40 4.62 11.68
CA GLN A 64 -7.72 5.22 11.82
C GLN A 64 -7.63 6.72 11.55
N ASN A 65 -8.62 7.27 10.85
CA ASN A 65 -8.74 8.72 10.74
C ASN A 65 -9.37 9.28 12.03
N PRO A 66 -8.69 10.18 12.77
CA PRO A 66 -9.24 10.76 14.02
C PRO A 66 -10.57 11.51 13.81
N HIS A 67 -10.79 12.06 12.63
CA HIS A 67 -12.02 12.78 12.26
C HIS A 67 -13.12 11.86 11.70
N LYS A 68 -12.82 10.58 11.48
CA LYS A 68 -13.79 9.58 11.00
C LYS A 68 -13.62 8.28 11.80
N PRO A 69 -14.07 8.23 13.07
CA PRO A 69 -14.04 7.03 13.89
C PRO A 69 -14.66 5.83 13.17
N GLY A 70 -14.10 4.65 13.37
CA GLY A 70 -14.49 3.41 12.67
C GLY A 70 -13.94 3.26 11.25
N LYS A 71 -13.46 4.35 10.61
CA LYS A 71 -12.87 4.26 9.27
C LYS A 71 -11.37 3.99 9.32
N TYR A 72 -10.99 2.75 9.06
CA TYR A 72 -9.61 2.32 8.93
C TYR A 72 -9.12 2.32 7.48
N ARG A 73 -7.82 2.52 7.31
CA ARG A 73 -7.09 2.31 6.05
C ARG A 73 -5.89 1.43 6.30
N ILE A 74 -5.68 0.45 5.44
CA ILE A 74 -4.47 -0.37 5.48
C ILE A 74 -3.33 0.43 4.84
N VAL A 75 -2.22 0.49 5.53
CA VAL A 75 -0.97 1.10 5.10
C VAL A 75 0.09 0.02 5.07
N PHE A 76 0.90 0.00 4.02
CA PHE A 76 2.10 -0.82 3.94
C PHE A 76 3.29 0.01 4.39
N ASP A 77 4.06 -0.52 5.33
CA ASP A 77 5.19 0.16 5.94
C ASP A 77 6.44 0.00 5.09
N ALA A 78 6.73 1.00 4.26
CA ALA A 78 7.95 1.04 3.45
C ALA A 78 9.14 1.67 4.21
N ALA A 79 8.87 2.51 5.21
CA ALA A 79 9.89 3.22 5.99
C ALA A 79 10.43 2.38 7.16
N GLY A 80 9.72 1.32 7.55
CA GLY A 80 10.14 0.40 8.60
C GLY A 80 11.51 -0.22 8.34
N THR A 81 12.48 0.08 9.21
CA THR A 81 13.85 -0.44 9.09
C THR A 81 13.92 -1.91 9.52
N THR A 82 14.46 -2.76 8.65
CA THR A 82 14.70 -4.18 8.93
C THR A 82 16.10 -4.56 8.44
N GLY A 83 16.89 -5.21 9.28
CA GLY A 83 18.27 -5.59 8.91
C GLY A 83 19.18 -4.42 8.52
N GLY A 84 18.91 -3.21 9.05
CA GLY A 84 19.73 -2.02 8.80
C GLY A 84 19.32 -1.14 7.62
N THR A 85 18.23 -1.47 6.91
CA THR A 85 17.66 -0.64 5.82
C THR A 85 16.13 -0.70 5.83
N SER A 86 15.47 0.28 5.23
CA SER A 86 14.04 0.22 4.90
C SER A 86 13.81 -0.10 3.42
N PHE A 87 12.56 -0.30 3.02
CA PHE A 87 12.22 -0.42 1.60
C PHE A 87 12.39 0.91 0.88
N ASP A 88 11.98 2.01 1.51
CA ASP A 88 12.12 3.36 0.97
C ASP A 88 13.58 3.74 0.70
N ASP A 89 14.52 3.29 1.55
CA ASP A 89 15.97 3.51 1.34
C ASP A 89 16.52 2.79 0.11
N GLN A 90 15.80 1.77 -0.38
CA GLN A 90 16.17 0.99 -1.58
C GLN A 90 15.50 1.52 -2.85
N LEU A 91 14.62 2.50 -2.73
CA LEU A 91 13.94 3.16 -3.84
C LEU A 91 14.71 4.42 -4.25
N TYR A 92 14.65 4.75 -5.54
CA TYR A 92 15.14 6.05 -6.00
C TYR A 92 14.24 7.17 -5.49
N GLU A 93 14.84 8.15 -4.83
CA GLU A 93 14.17 9.40 -4.47
C GLU A 93 13.97 10.25 -5.72
N GLU A 94 12.74 10.69 -5.92
CA GLU A 94 12.33 11.49 -7.07
C GLU A 94 11.78 12.85 -6.60
N PRO A 95 11.89 13.92 -7.41
CA PRO A 95 11.46 15.25 -7.01
C PRO A 95 9.94 15.32 -6.83
N ASP A 96 9.49 16.17 -5.92
CA ASP A 96 8.06 16.38 -5.70
C ASP A 96 7.40 17.08 -6.91
N LEU A 97 6.43 16.40 -7.53
CA LEU A 97 5.63 16.92 -8.65
C LEU A 97 4.38 17.69 -8.19
N LEU A 98 4.17 17.85 -6.88
CA LEU A 98 3.05 18.61 -6.35
C LEU A 98 3.14 20.08 -6.77
N ARG A 99 2.10 20.53 -7.48
CA ARG A 99 1.93 21.96 -7.74
C ARG A 99 1.67 22.67 -6.41
N PRO A 100 2.31 23.83 -6.18
CA PRO A 100 2.16 24.53 -4.92
C PRO A 100 0.70 24.98 -4.75
N LEU A 101 0.16 24.79 -3.53
CA LEU A 101 -1.27 24.94 -3.26
C LEU A 101 -1.77 26.36 -3.59
N ASN A 102 -0.98 27.39 -3.31
CA ASN A 102 -1.29 28.78 -3.67
C ASN A 102 -1.49 28.93 -5.19
N GLY A 103 -0.62 28.32 -6.01
CA GLY A 103 -0.75 28.34 -7.46
C GLY A 103 -1.95 27.56 -7.98
N ILE A 104 -2.41 26.52 -7.26
CA ILE A 104 -3.67 25.84 -7.57
C ILE A 104 -4.85 26.76 -7.23
N LEU A 105 -4.87 27.34 -6.03
CA LEU A 105 -5.96 28.21 -5.55
C LEU A 105 -6.13 29.48 -6.38
N PHE A 106 -5.04 30.11 -6.84
CA PHE A 106 -5.13 31.27 -7.72
C PHE A 106 -5.80 30.91 -9.04
N ARG A 107 -5.34 29.84 -9.72
CA ARG A 107 -5.94 29.37 -10.98
C ARG A 107 -7.40 28.95 -10.81
N PHE A 108 -7.74 28.35 -9.67
CA PHE A 108 -9.13 27.98 -9.36
C PHE A 108 -10.07 29.20 -9.27
N ARG A 109 -9.54 30.39 -8.96
CA ARG A 109 -10.31 31.65 -8.87
C ARG A 109 -10.30 32.48 -10.15
N GLU A 110 -9.50 32.14 -11.16
CA GLU A 110 -9.40 32.92 -12.40
C GLU A 110 -10.67 32.86 -13.26
N LYS A 111 -11.47 31.81 -13.12
CA LYS A 111 -12.69 31.57 -13.91
C LYS A 111 -13.91 31.58 -13.01
N ARG A 112 -15.07 31.90 -13.59
CA ARG A 112 -16.37 31.96 -12.89
C ARG A 112 -16.82 30.59 -12.35
N ILE A 113 -16.44 29.52 -13.04
CA ILE A 113 -16.84 28.15 -12.73
C ILE A 113 -15.56 27.33 -12.62
N ALA A 114 -15.47 26.54 -11.54
CA ALA A 114 -14.37 25.64 -11.30
C ALA A 114 -14.89 24.21 -11.11
N VAL A 115 -14.19 23.25 -11.70
CA VAL A 115 -14.51 21.83 -11.60
C VAL A 115 -13.38 21.15 -10.84
N PHE A 116 -13.73 20.33 -9.86
CA PHE A 116 -12.78 19.50 -9.14
C PHE A 116 -13.26 18.06 -9.14
N THR A 117 -12.33 17.13 -9.10
CA THR A 117 -12.60 15.70 -8.97
C THR A 117 -11.48 15.06 -8.15
N ALA A 118 -11.79 13.93 -7.52
CA ALA A 118 -10.82 13.13 -6.79
C ALA A 118 -10.74 11.74 -7.44
N ILE A 119 -9.52 11.26 -7.66
CA ILE A 119 -9.30 9.91 -8.15
C ILE A 119 -9.40 8.96 -6.96
N GLU A 120 -10.44 8.14 -6.94
CA GLU A 120 -10.58 7.08 -5.94
C GLU A 120 -9.44 6.07 -6.08
N GLU A 121 -8.77 5.79 -4.96
CA GLU A 121 -7.66 4.82 -4.88
C GLU A 121 -6.51 5.13 -5.86
N MET A 122 -6.21 6.42 -6.09
CA MET A 122 -5.26 6.90 -7.09
C MET A 122 -3.98 6.07 -7.24
N TYR A 123 -3.31 5.73 -6.12
CA TYR A 123 -2.08 4.94 -6.18
C TYR A 123 -2.34 3.53 -6.70
N LEU A 124 -3.37 2.85 -6.20
CA LEU A 124 -3.70 1.48 -6.60
C LEU A 124 -4.15 1.36 -8.08
N ARG A 125 -4.49 2.49 -8.73
CA ARG A 125 -4.76 2.54 -10.18
C ARG A 125 -3.51 2.37 -11.04
N VAL A 126 -2.31 2.59 -10.48
CA VAL A 126 -1.04 2.41 -11.20
C VAL A 126 -0.57 0.98 -11.06
N LYS A 127 -0.43 0.27 -12.18
CA LYS A 127 0.06 -1.12 -12.21
C LYS A 127 1.58 -1.19 -12.16
N ILE A 128 2.07 -2.23 -11.49
CA ILE A 128 3.49 -2.51 -11.31
C ILE A 128 3.89 -3.61 -12.27
N GLN A 129 5.06 -3.45 -12.87
CA GLN A 129 5.66 -4.44 -13.76
C GLN A 129 5.86 -5.76 -13.01
N ALA A 130 5.61 -6.89 -13.67
CA ALA A 130 5.65 -8.21 -13.04
C ALA A 130 7.01 -8.50 -12.37
N GLU A 131 8.07 -7.91 -12.92
CA GLU A 131 9.44 -8.02 -12.44
C GLU A 131 9.64 -7.42 -11.04
N ASP A 132 8.89 -6.36 -10.72
CA ASP A 132 9.05 -5.58 -9.49
C ASP A 132 8.01 -5.93 -8.42
N GLN A 133 6.98 -6.72 -8.73
CA GLN A 133 5.92 -7.06 -7.78
C GLN A 133 6.42 -7.84 -6.55
N PHE A 134 7.50 -8.62 -6.69
CA PHE A 134 8.13 -9.31 -5.56
C PHE A 134 8.79 -8.35 -4.56
N ALA A 135 9.06 -7.11 -4.96
CA ALA A 135 9.51 -6.06 -4.04
C ALA A 135 8.40 -5.56 -3.11
N LEU A 136 7.15 -5.98 -3.33
CA LEU A 136 5.97 -5.54 -2.59
C LEU A 136 5.15 -6.72 -2.08
N MET A 137 5.84 -7.68 -1.45
CA MET A 137 5.19 -8.84 -0.85
C MET A 137 4.64 -8.50 0.53
N PHE A 138 3.61 -9.22 0.97
CA PHE A 138 3.09 -9.13 2.33
C PHE A 138 2.54 -10.48 2.78
N LEU A 139 2.33 -10.63 4.09
CA LEU A 139 1.82 -11.85 4.72
C LEU A 139 0.38 -11.63 5.17
N TRP A 140 -0.52 -12.57 4.91
CA TRP A 140 -1.89 -12.46 5.39
C TRP A 140 -2.48 -13.81 5.81
N LEU A 141 -3.35 -13.76 6.83
CA LEU A 141 -4.08 -14.90 7.36
C LEU A 141 -5.50 -14.87 6.80
N ASP A 142 -5.75 -15.77 5.87
CA ASP A 142 -7.00 -15.92 5.11
C ASP A 142 -8.10 -16.56 5.97
N GLY A 143 -8.47 -15.87 7.06
CA GLY A 143 -9.53 -16.27 8.00
C GLY A 143 -9.19 -17.41 8.95
N ASP A 144 -8.15 -18.20 8.67
CA ASP A 144 -7.69 -19.32 9.49
C ASP A 144 -6.37 -19.02 10.21
N TRP A 145 -6.51 -18.55 11.45
CA TRP A 145 -5.42 -18.15 12.35
C TRP A 145 -4.63 -19.35 12.90
N SER A 146 -5.09 -20.58 12.68
CA SER A 146 -4.37 -21.80 13.07
C SER A 146 -3.30 -22.21 12.05
N LYS A 147 -3.34 -21.64 10.85
CA LYS A 147 -2.44 -21.96 9.73
C LYS A 147 -1.31 -20.94 9.61
N PRO A 148 -0.18 -21.31 9.00
CA PRO A 148 0.86 -20.35 8.70
C PRO A 148 0.33 -19.26 7.74
N PRO A 149 0.78 -18.00 7.88
CA PRO A 149 0.40 -16.92 6.96
C PRO A 149 0.75 -17.26 5.51
N LYS A 150 -0.18 -16.93 4.61
CA LYS A 150 0.04 -17.03 3.16
C LYS A 150 0.80 -15.80 2.67
N LYS A 151 1.55 -15.97 1.58
CA LYS A 151 2.31 -14.90 0.94
C LYS A 151 1.53 -14.32 -0.22
N TYR A 152 1.51 -13.01 -0.30
CA TYR A 152 0.85 -12.25 -1.36
C TYR A 152 1.83 -11.23 -1.92
N LYS A 153 1.56 -10.76 -3.14
CA LYS A 153 2.29 -9.65 -3.77
C LYS A 153 1.31 -8.60 -4.27
N MET A 154 1.70 -7.33 -4.16
CA MET A 154 0.95 -6.23 -4.74
C MET A 154 1.19 -6.18 -6.25
N THR A 155 0.13 -6.02 -7.03
CA THR A 155 0.20 -5.81 -8.50
C THR A 155 0.04 -4.34 -8.88
N SER A 156 -0.28 -3.52 -7.89
CA SER A 156 -0.53 -2.08 -8.00
C SER A 156 0.30 -1.29 -6.99
N LEU A 157 0.60 -0.04 -7.33
CA LEU A 157 1.35 0.89 -6.48
C LEU A 157 0.65 1.11 -5.14
N ILE A 158 1.41 0.96 -4.06
CA ILE A 158 0.90 0.99 -2.70
C ILE A 158 0.89 2.41 -2.10
N PHE A 159 0.07 2.60 -1.07
CA PHE A 159 0.24 3.73 -0.17
C PHE A 159 1.33 3.41 0.85
N GLY A 160 2.24 4.34 1.08
CA GLY A 160 3.26 4.24 2.13
C GLY A 160 4.70 4.28 1.63
N THR A 161 4.96 4.27 0.32
CA THR A 161 6.32 4.48 -0.22
C THR A 161 6.60 5.95 -0.52
N ASN A 162 7.87 6.34 -0.46
CA ASN A 162 8.35 7.68 -0.79
C ASN A 162 8.13 8.06 -2.27
N CYS A 163 8.20 7.10 -3.19
CA CYS A 163 8.09 7.33 -4.63
C CYS A 163 6.65 7.27 -5.16
N SER A 164 5.70 6.73 -4.37
CA SER A 164 4.29 6.61 -4.79
C SER A 164 3.66 7.91 -5.29
N PRO A 165 3.84 9.07 -4.61
CA PRO A 165 3.32 10.35 -5.10
C PRO A 165 3.85 10.69 -6.50
N PHE A 166 5.17 10.68 -6.68
CA PHE A 166 5.82 10.97 -7.96
C PHE A 166 5.29 10.07 -9.09
N LEU A 167 5.30 8.75 -8.89
CA LEU A 167 4.87 7.79 -9.91
C LEU A 167 3.41 8.00 -10.30
N SER A 168 2.53 8.21 -9.32
CA SER A 168 1.11 8.42 -9.58
C SER A 168 0.81 9.74 -10.29
N TYR A 169 1.56 10.82 -9.99
CA TYR A 169 1.43 12.09 -10.70
C TYR A 169 1.99 12.02 -12.11
N SER A 170 3.14 11.37 -12.30
CA SER A 170 3.73 11.14 -13.62
C SER A 170 2.78 10.34 -14.53
N VAL A 171 2.15 9.29 -14.01
CA VAL A 171 1.14 8.52 -14.75
C VAL A 171 -0.11 9.36 -15.03
N ARG A 172 -0.61 10.11 -14.05
CA ARG A 172 -1.76 11.02 -14.28
C ARG A 172 -1.47 12.01 -15.40
N ASP A 173 -0.34 12.70 -15.34
CA ASP A 173 0.00 13.77 -16.29
C ASP A 173 0.25 13.22 -17.70
N LYS A 174 0.81 12.01 -17.82
CA LYS A 174 0.95 11.31 -19.11
C LYS A 174 -0.40 10.94 -19.74
N ASN A 175 -1.42 10.64 -18.93
CA ASN A 175 -2.73 10.21 -19.39
C ASN A 175 -3.79 11.34 -19.41
N ALA A 176 -3.46 12.52 -18.89
CA ALA A 176 -4.30 13.70 -18.93
C ALA A 176 -4.14 14.37 -20.31
N ILE A 177 -4.95 13.92 -21.27
CA ILE A 177 -5.16 14.58 -22.57
C ILE A 177 -6.33 15.56 -22.43
#